data_AF-A0A4U9D5T4-F1
#
_entry.id   AF-A0A4U9D5T4-F1
#
_cell.length_a   1.000
_cell.length_b   1.000
_cell.length_c   1.000
_cell.angle_alpha   90.00
_cell.angle_beta   90.00
_cell.angle_gamma   90.00
#
_symmetry.space_group_name_H-M   'P 1'
#
loop_
_entity.id
_entity.type
_entity.pdbx_description
1 polymer ?
#
loop_
_entity_poly.entity_id
_entity_poly.type
_entity_poly.pdbx_seq_one_letter_code
_entity_poly.pdbx_strand_id
1 'polypeptide(L)'
;MLAGTEIIGAGNKGLTITADGPFKDAHDIGFCTEISSETLIHLHPEELAILFPGELHRPMGAMDAARRLRKIIVKIDHALL
;
A
#
# COMPACT_ATOMS: atom_id res chain seq x y z
N MET A 1 7.67 -9.90 2.24
CA MET A 1 8.85 -9.05 2.49
C MET A 1 10.12 -9.91 2.40
N LEU A 2 11.24 -9.46 1.80
CA LEU A 2 12.45 -10.31 1.67
C LEU A 2 13.61 -9.92 2.61
N ALA A 3 13.88 -8.62 2.79
CA ALA A 3 14.93 -8.15 3.71
C ALA A 3 14.69 -6.71 4.16
N GLY A 4 14.96 -6.40 5.43
CA GLY A 4 14.62 -5.11 6.04
C GLY A 4 13.17 -5.07 6.54
N THR A 5 12.74 -3.91 7.01
CA THR A 5 11.40 -3.68 7.58
C THR A 5 10.72 -2.50 6.91
N GLU A 6 9.40 -2.52 6.83
CA GLU A 6 8.58 -1.45 6.26
C GLU A 6 7.35 -1.19 7.12
N ILE A 7 6.87 0.05 7.11
CA ILE A 7 5.52 0.39 7.56
C ILE A 7 4.68 0.73 6.33
N ILE A 8 3.53 0.10 6.21
CA ILE A 8 2.52 0.47 5.23
C ILE A 8 1.39 1.18 5.97
N GLY A 9 1.16 2.45 5.65
CA GLY A 9 -0.06 3.13 6.07
C GLY A 9 -1.22 2.66 5.22
N ALA A 10 -2.22 1.98 5.80
CA ALA A 10 -3.34 1.38 5.06
C ALA A 10 -4.67 2.04 5.45
N GLY A 11 -5.50 2.33 4.45
CA GLY A 11 -6.86 2.84 4.62
C GLY A 11 -7.88 1.82 4.14
N ASN A 12 -8.85 1.50 5.01
CA ASN A 12 -9.90 0.53 4.69
C ASN A 12 -10.82 1.05 3.59
N LYS A 13 -11.47 0.10 2.89
CA LYS A 13 -12.53 0.42 1.93
C LYS A 13 -13.66 1.22 2.60
N GLY A 14 -14.15 2.24 1.90
CA GLY A 14 -15.25 3.10 2.38
C GLY A 14 -14.79 4.43 2.98
N LEU A 15 -13.48 4.66 3.12
CA LEU A 15 -12.97 6.00 3.39
C LEU A 15 -13.28 6.94 2.22
N THR A 16 -13.56 8.20 2.54
CA THR A 16 -13.65 9.26 1.53
C THR A 16 -12.29 9.43 0.87
N ILE A 17 -12.25 9.35 -0.47
CA ILE A 17 -11.03 9.50 -1.26
C ILE A 17 -11.06 10.86 -1.96
N THR A 18 -10.16 11.74 -1.58
CA THR A 18 -9.86 12.96 -2.34
C THR A 18 -8.79 12.61 -3.38
N ALA A 19 -9.22 12.40 -4.62
CA ALA A 19 -8.32 12.00 -5.70
C ALA A 19 -7.29 13.09 -6.01
N ASP A 20 -6.02 12.68 -6.20
CA ASP A 20 -4.93 13.50 -6.71
C ASP A 20 -4.76 13.22 -8.21
N GLY A 21 -5.64 13.85 -9.00
CA GLY A 21 -5.70 13.67 -10.44
C GLY A 21 -6.52 12.43 -10.90
N PRO A 22 -6.53 12.17 -12.22
CA PRO A 22 -7.31 11.08 -12.79
C PRO A 22 -6.70 9.70 -12.49
N PHE A 23 -7.56 8.68 -12.47
CA PHE A 23 -7.11 7.29 -12.47
C PHE A 23 -6.36 6.98 -13.76
N LYS A 24 -5.29 6.17 -13.67
CA LYS A 24 -4.44 5.79 -14.79
C LYS A 24 -4.72 4.34 -15.17
N ASP A 25 -5.69 4.13 -16.06
CA ASP A 25 -6.16 2.79 -16.45
C ASP A 25 -5.04 1.87 -16.94
N ALA A 26 -4.10 2.40 -17.75
CA ALA A 26 -2.98 1.63 -18.29
C ALA A 26 -2.02 1.07 -17.22
N HIS A 27 -2.09 1.60 -15.99
CA HIS A 27 -1.24 1.20 -14.87
C HIS A 27 -2.03 0.67 -13.67
N ASP A 28 -3.36 0.60 -13.77
CA ASP A 28 -4.26 0.21 -12.69
C ASP A 28 -3.93 0.95 -11.36
N ILE A 29 -3.81 2.28 -11.44
CA ILE A 29 -3.42 3.11 -10.29
C ILE A 29 -4.10 4.48 -10.27
N GLY A 30 -4.56 4.87 -9.09
CA GLY A 30 -4.96 6.22 -8.74
C GLY A 30 -4.17 6.72 -7.55
N PHE A 31 -4.09 8.04 -7.39
CA PHE A 31 -3.45 8.69 -6.25
C PHE A 31 -4.49 9.50 -5.48
N CYS A 32 -4.23 9.71 -4.19
CA CYS A 32 -5.03 10.56 -3.32
C CYS A 32 -4.11 11.48 -2.53
N THR A 33 -4.64 12.61 -2.09
CA THR A 33 -3.85 13.61 -1.35
C THR A 33 -3.48 13.13 0.05
N GLU A 34 -4.31 12.29 0.66
CA GLU A 34 -4.12 11.76 2.02
C GLU A 34 -4.94 10.49 2.25
N ILE A 35 -4.63 9.76 3.33
CA ILE A 35 -5.47 8.70 3.91
C ILE A 35 -5.94 9.21 5.26
N SER A 36 -7.24 9.50 5.39
CA SER A 36 -7.79 10.18 6.59
C SER A 36 -7.69 9.37 7.89
N SER A 37 -7.60 8.04 7.79
CA SER A 37 -7.38 7.15 8.92
C SER A 37 -6.53 5.97 8.47
N GLU A 38 -5.25 5.98 8.86
CA GLU A 38 -4.31 4.91 8.55
C GLU A 38 -4.27 3.88 9.69
N THR A 39 -4.37 2.60 9.32
CA THR A 39 -3.83 1.49 10.11
C THR A 39 -2.39 1.25 9.69
N LEU A 40 -1.45 1.25 10.62
CA LEU A 40 -0.04 1.03 10.33
C LEU A 40 0.27 -0.47 10.37
N ILE A 41 0.58 -1.04 9.21
CA ILE A 41 1.02 -2.43 9.07
C ILE A 41 2.54 -2.46 9.13
N HIS A 42 3.08 -3.07 10.19
CA HIS A 42 4.52 -3.31 10.34
C HIS A 42 4.86 -4.63 9.66
N LEU A 43 5.73 -4.57 8.64
CA LEU A 43 6.10 -5.72 7.84
C LEU A 43 7.58 -6.06 8.06
N HIS A 44 7.81 -7.22 8.67
CA HIS A 44 9.12 -7.84 8.87
C HIS A 44 9.44 -8.81 7.71
N PRO A 45 10.71 -9.24 7.53
CA PRO A 45 11.04 -10.28 6.57
C PRO A 45 10.13 -11.50 6.69
N GLU A 46 9.79 -12.13 5.56
CA GLU A 46 8.89 -13.28 5.44
C GLU A 46 7.40 -13.02 5.72
N GLU A 47 7.04 -11.85 6.26
CA GLU A 47 5.64 -11.43 6.36
C GLU A 47 5.09 -10.90 5.03
N LEU A 48 3.77 -10.97 4.88
CA LEU A 48 3.05 -10.47 3.72
C LEU A 48 1.84 -9.65 4.13
N ALA A 49 1.51 -8.65 3.30
CA ALA A 49 0.26 -7.92 3.37
C ALA A 49 -0.47 -8.11 2.03
N ILE A 50 -1.78 -8.34 2.11
CA ILE A 50 -2.68 -8.40 0.94
C ILE A 50 -3.50 -7.12 0.98
N LEU A 51 -3.53 -6.41 -0.15
CA LEU A 51 -4.25 -5.15 -0.32
C LEU A 51 -5.20 -5.32 -1.51
N PHE A 52 -6.50 -5.22 -1.25
CA PHE A 52 -7.55 -5.43 -2.25
C PHE A 52 -7.82 -4.17 -3.08
N PRO A 53 -8.48 -4.29 -4.25
CA PRO A 53 -8.90 -3.14 -5.03
C PRO A 53 -9.75 -2.15 -4.22
N GLY A 54 -9.36 -0.88 -4.26
CA GLY A 54 -10.00 0.21 -3.53
C GLY A 54 -9.51 0.39 -2.09
N GLU A 55 -8.61 -0.47 -1.58
CA GLU A 55 -7.90 -0.21 -0.32
C GLU A 55 -6.73 0.74 -0.55
N LEU A 56 -6.72 1.83 0.22
CA LEU A 56 -5.66 2.82 0.15
C LEU A 56 -4.42 2.28 0.85
N HIS A 57 -3.24 2.54 0.29
CA HIS A 57 -1.99 2.14 0.92
C HIS A 57 -0.84 3.08 0.57
N ARG A 58 -0.03 3.39 1.56
CA ARG A 58 1.16 4.23 1.48
C ARG A 58 2.38 3.39 1.90
N PRO A 59 3.03 2.72 0.96
CA PRO A 59 4.21 1.90 1.22
C PRO A 59 5.45 2.77 1.50
N MET A 60 6.54 2.10 1.84
CA MET A 60 7.89 2.61 2.09
C MET A 60 8.00 3.50 3.34
N GLY A 61 7.07 3.39 4.29
CA GLY A 61 7.15 4.06 5.58
C GLY A 61 8.27 3.49 6.46
N ALA A 62 8.88 4.35 7.27
CA ALA A 62 9.87 3.99 8.28
C ALA A 62 9.52 4.68 9.62
N MET A 63 9.78 4.01 10.75
CA MET A 63 9.54 4.58 12.09
C MET A 63 10.52 5.71 12.41
N ASP A 64 11.78 5.55 11.99
CA ASP A 64 12.89 6.36 12.46
C ASP A 64 13.66 7.05 11.32
N ALA A 65 14.34 6.27 10.50
CA ALA A 65 15.21 6.74 9.44
C ALA A 65 14.99 5.93 8.17
N ALA A 66 15.28 6.54 7.03
CA ALA A 66 15.28 5.84 5.75
C ALA A 66 16.29 4.68 5.79
N ARG A 67 15.84 3.48 5.40
CA ARG A 67 16.65 2.26 5.38
C ARG A 67 16.44 1.52 4.07
N ARG A 68 17.46 0.76 3.67
CA ARG A 68 17.34 -0.13 2.51
C ARG A 68 16.48 -1.35 2.87
N LEU A 69 15.62 -1.75 1.96
CA LEU A 69 14.80 -2.96 2.06
C LEU A 69 14.76 -3.68 0.71
N ARG A 70 14.30 -4.94 0.70
CA ARG A 70 14.00 -5.71 -0.51
C ARG A 70 12.65 -6.39 -0.38
N LYS A 71 11.78 -6.19 -1.36
CA LYS A 71 10.44 -6.79 -1.39
C LYS A 71 10.04 -7.19 -2.80
N ILE A 72 9.00 -8.02 -2.87
CA ILE A 72 8.28 -8.38 -4.09
C ILE A 72 6.86 -7.89 -3.92
N ILE A 73 6.30 -7.32 -4.99
CA ILE A 73 4.86 -7.06 -5.10
C ILE A 73 4.32 -8.02 -6.14
N VAL A 74 3.38 -8.86 -5.74
CA VAL A 74 2.68 -9.77 -6.64
C VAL A 74 1.36 -9.11 -7.04
N LYS A 75 1.09 -9.06 -8.35
CA LYS A 75 -0.18 -8.56 -8.88
C LYS A 75 -1.03 -9.76 -9.31
N ILE A 76 -2.24 -9.84 -8.77
CA ILE A 76 -3.19 -10.92 -9.01
C ILE A 76 -4.45 -10.28 -9.58
N ASP A 77 -4.99 -10.85 -10.66
CA ASP A 77 -6.26 -10.41 -11.23
C ASP A 77 -7.38 -10.65 -10.23
N HIS A 78 -8.17 -9.61 -9.93
CA HIS A 78 -9.29 -9.68 -8.99
C HIS A 78 -10.33 -10.72 -9.41
N ALA A 79 -10.45 -11.06 -10.70
CA ALA A 79 -11.35 -12.11 -11.17
C ALA A 79 -10.99 -13.52 -10.66
N LEU A 80 -9.83 -13.71 -10.02
CA LEU A 80 -9.37 -14.97 -9.45
C LEU A 80 -9.66 -15.12 -7.94
N LEU A 81 -10.35 -14.16 -7.34
CA LEU A 81 -10.69 -14.10 -5.90
C LEU A 81 -12.22 -14.16 -5.71
#